data_AF-A0A285ZTQ9-F1
#
_entry.id   AF-A0A285ZTQ9-F1
#
_cell.length_a   1.000
_cell.length_b   1.000
_cell.length_c   1.000
_cell.angle_alpha   90.00
_cell.angle_beta   90.00
_cell.angle_gamma   90.00
#
_symmetry.space_group_name_H-M   'P 1'
#
loop_
_entity.id
_entity.type
_entity.pdbx_description
1 polymer ?
#
loop_
_entity_poly.entity_id
_entity_poly.type
_entity_poly.pdbx_seq_one_letter_code
_entity_poly.pdbx_strand_id
1 'polypeptide(L)'
;MNKELTNNLAKQMTSSDISLVFPHWDIYSNETSEIIPAIFSQKSEQTGMSLQLNQLFELSNLLEFKRVSTIDDVTLWSSIYPKCFGYVISEDILSKTKDDIAYYLFYSDEEIVGTAIYYPSQQVVGLHGVGIVPKMRKKGFAEEIMRILLNKAIEEGFTHAVLQASPLGKGIYKRLGFTEDFMIRNYGLKSI
;
A
#
# COMPACT_ATOMS: atom_id res chain seq x y z
N MET A 1 -23.21 0.84 6.57
CA MET A 1 -23.51 1.32 5.19
C MET A 1 -24.97 1.06 4.90
N ASN A 2 -25.75 2.10 4.58
CA ASN A 2 -27.19 1.97 4.41
C ASN A 2 -27.59 1.34 3.05
N LYS A 3 -28.78 0.75 3.00
CA LYS A 3 -29.31 0.04 1.82
C LYS A 3 -29.48 0.93 0.59
N GLU A 4 -29.87 2.19 0.80
CA GLU A 4 -30.09 3.16 -0.28
C GLU A 4 -28.79 3.45 -1.05
N LEU A 5 -27.70 3.73 -0.34
CA LEU A 5 -26.39 3.97 -0.95
C LEU A 5 -25.93 2.75 -1.76
N THR A 6 -26.05 1.55 -1.20
CA THR A 6 -25.63 0.32 -1.90
C THR A 6 -26.45 0.03 -3.17
N ASN A 7 -27.75 0.37 -3.18
CA ASN A 7 -28.58 0.24 -4.35
C ASN A 7 -28.22 1.27 -5.43
N ASN A 8 -27.89 2.50 -5.03
CA ASN A 8 -27.45 3.53 -5.96
C ASN A 8 -26.08 3.18 -6.57
N LEU A 9 -25.14 2.68 -5.76
CA LEU A 9 -23.87 2.13 -6.25
C LEU A 9 -24.12 0.98 -7.24
N ALA A 10 -25.02 0.04 -6.94
CA ALA A 10 -25.31 -1.07 -7.84
C ALA A 10 -25.81 -0.57 -9.21
N LYS A 11 -26.75 0.39 -9.23
CA LYS A 11 -27.24 0.98 -10.48
C LYS A 11 -26.11 1.63 -11.29
N GLN A 12 -25.30 2.48 -10.65
CA GLN A 12 -24.21 3.18 -11.32
C GLN A 12 -23.14 2.22 -11.85
N MET A 13 -22.77 1.22 -11.07
CA MET A 13 -21.75 0.24 -11.45
C MET A 13 -22.24 -0.69 -12.57
N THR A 14 -23.53 -1.07 -12.58
CA THR A 14 -24.10 -1.89 -13.66
C THR A 14 -24.22 -1.12 -14.98
N SER A 15 -24.40 0.21 -14.94
CA SER A 15 -24.42 1.07 -16.13
C SER A 15 -23.04 1.50 -16.63
N SER A 16 -21.96 1.10 -15.94
CA SER A 16 -20.60 1.52 -16.28
C SER A 16 -19.98 0.59 -17.32
N ASP A 17 -19.35 1.16 -18.34
CA ASP A 17 -18.56 0.42 -19.35
C ASP A 17 -17.22 -0.09 -18.79
N ILE A 18 -16.83 0.37 -17.59
CA ILE A 18 -15.63 -0.08 -16.88
C ILE A 18 -15.99 -0.82 -15.60
N SER A 19 -15.15 -1.78 -15.24
CA SER A 19 -15.26 -2.51 -13.98
C SER A 19 -14.91 -1.59 -12.81
N LEU A 20 -15.90 -1.25 -12.01
CA LEU A 20 -15.74 -0.40 -10.83
C LEU A 20 -15.59 -1.25 -9.56
N VAL A 21 -14.91 -0.68 -8.59
CA VAL A 21 -14.75 -1.21 -7.24
C VAL A 21 -14.99 -0.07 -6.25
N PHE A 22 -15.64 -0.36 -5.12
CA PHE A 22 -15.77 0.60 -4.02
C PHE A 22 -15.20 0.01 -2.72
N PRO A 23 -14.53 0.82 -1.89
CA PRO A 23 -14.06 0.40 -0.59
C PRO A 23 -15.15 0.58 0.48
N HIS A 24 -15.19 -0.34 1.43
CA HIS A 24 -15.91 -0.20 2.70
C HIS A 24 -14.93 -0.30 3.86
N TRP A 25 -15.00 0.64 4.80
CA TRP A 25 -14.10 0.74 5.94
C TRP A 25 -14.91 0.51 7.21
N ASP A 26 -14.45 -0.36 8.12
CA ASP A 26 -15.17 -0.71 9.36
C ASP A 26 -14.89 0.25 10.53
N ILE A 27 -14.54 1.50 10.24
CA ILE A 27 -14.22 2.55 11.23
C ILE A 27 -15.45 3.19 11.89
N TYR A 28 -16.65 2.92 11.39
CA TYR A 28 -17.89 3.54 11.88
C TYR A 28 -18.66 2.55 12.76
N SER A 29 -18.40 2.59 14.07
CA SER A 29 -18.90 1.64 15.08
C SER A 29 -20.43 1.61 15.30
N ASN A 30 -21.19 2.50 14.66
CA ASN A 30 -22.61 2.72 14.96
C ASN A 30 -23.62 2.37 13.85
N GLU A 31 -23.22 1.77 12.73
CA GLU A 31 -24.18 1.42 11.68
C GLU A 31 -24.21 -0.08 11.37
N THR A 32 -25.34 -0.70 11.73
CA THR A 32 -26.04 -1.81 11.05
C THR A 32 -25.17 -2.87 10.38
N SER A 33 -25.36 -4.14 10.79
CA SER A 33 -24.95 -5.35 10.06
C SER A 33 -24.83 -5.09 8.56
N GLU A 34 -23.61 -5.22 8.01
CA GLU A 34 -23.26 -4.89 6.63
C GLU A 34 -24.33 -5.42 5.65
N ILE A 35 -25.10 -4.52 5.02
CA ILE A 35 -26.03 -4.90 3.96
C ILE A 35 -25.32 -4.70 2.63
N ILE A 36 -24.57 -5.70 2.20
CA ILE A 36 -24.00 -5.74 0.84
C ILE A 36 -24.98 -6.49 -0.07
N PRO A 37 -25.55 -5.84 -1.10
CA PRO A 37 -26.41 -6.52 -2.06
C PRO A 37 -25.72 -7.74 -2.69
N ALA A 38 -26.49 -8.80 -2.96
CA ALA A 38 -25.97 -10.07 -3.49
C ALA A 38 -25.31 -9.95 -4.88
N ILE A 39 -25.47 -8.82 -5.58
CA ILE A 39 -24.80 -8.52 -6.86
C ILE A 39 -23.31 -8.24 -6.69
N PHE A 40 -22.86 -7.87 -5.47
CA PHE A 40 -21.46 -7.59 -5.19
C PHE A 40 -20.72 -8.82 -4.67
N SER A 41 -19.42 -8.87 -4.92
CA SER A 41 -18.49 -9.77 -4.26
C SER A 41 -17.24 -9.02 -3.81
N GLN A 42 -16.67 -9.46 -2.67
CA GLN A 42 -15.39 -8.94 -2.21
C GLN A 42 -14.30 -9.31 -3.22
N LYS A 43 -13.53 -8.31 -3.66
CA LYS A 43 -12.42 -8.46 -4.62
C LYS A 43 -11.07 -8.48 -3.91
N SER A 44 -10.93 -7.70 -2.83
CA SER A 44 -9.74 -7.67 -2.00
C SER A 44 -10.06 -7.16 -0.60
N GLU A 45 -9.12 -7.35 0.30
CA GLU A 45 -9.13 -6.77 1.64
C GLU A 45 -7.75 -6.25 2.02
N GLN A 46 -7.72 -5.22 2.86
CA GLN A 46 -6.52 -4.67 3.47
C GLN A 46 -6.82 -4.29 4.91
N THR A 47 -5.81 -4.35 5.78
CA THR A 47 -5.92 -3.86 7.16
C THR A 47 -5.18 -2.53 7.26
N GLY A 48 -5.87 -1.47 7.64
CA GLY A 48 -5.25 -0.22 8.09
C GLY A 48 -4.47 -0.48 9.37
N MET A 49 -3.21 -0.05 9.39
CA MET A 49 -2.31 -0.28 10.52
C MET A 49 -1.48 0.97 10.80
N SER A 50 -1.16 1.17 12.07
CA SER A 50 -0.34 2.28 12.56
C SER A 50 0.76 1.79 13.51
N LEU A 51 1.82 2.59 13.59
CA LEU A 51 2.95 2.37 14.50
C LEU A 51 3.44 3.71 15.02
N GLN A 52 3.58 3.83 16.34
CA GLN A 52 4.27 4.96 16.96
C GLN A 52 5.79 4.83 16.75
N LEU A 53 6.42 5.92 16.31
CA LEU A 53 7.84 5.99 15.98
C LEU A 53 8.64 6.50 17.19
N ASN A 54 9.10 5.59 18.05
CA ASN A 54 9.78 5.92 19.31
C ASN A 54 11.17 5.29 19.49
N GLN A 55 11.56 4.37 18.61
CA GLN A 55 12.85 3.68 18.65
C GLN A 55 13.31 3.28 17.25
N LEU A 56 14.62 3.34 17.02
CA LEU A 56 15.22 2.86 15.78
C LEU A 56 15.21 1.33 15.73
N PHE A 57 15.15 0.82 14.51
CA PHE A 57 15.22 -0.60 14.19
C PHE A 57 16.64 -0.97 13.75
N GLU A 58 17.11 -2.16 14.14
CA GLU A 58 18.38 -2.70 13.67
C GLU A 58 18.28 -3.05 12.18
N LEU A 59 19.22 -2.53 11.38
CA LEU A 59 19.34 -2.81 9.96
C LEU A 59 20.29 -3.97 9.73
N SER A 60 19.94 -4.85 8.79
CA SER A 60 20.85 -5.89 8.30
C SER A 60 21.83 -5.36 7.25
N ASN A 61 21.60 -4.15 6.72
CA ASN A 61 22.42 -3.48 5.70
C ASN A 61 22.57 -4.31 4.41
N LEU A 62 21.59 -5.16 4.12
CA LEU A 62 21.55 -6.02 2.93
C LEU A 62 21.07 -5.29 1.67
N LEU A 63 20.58 -4.06 1.81
CA LEU A 63 19.90 -3.35 0.73
C LEU A 63 20.52 -1.99 0.49
N GLU A 64 20.71 -1.69 -0.79
CA GLU A 64 20.88 -0.33 -1.29
C GLU A 64 19.53 0.20 -1.76
N PHE A 65 19.35 1.51 -1.70
CA PHE A 65 18.12 2.14 -2.18
C PHE A 65 18.40 3.50 -2.80
N LYS A 66 17.58 3.87 -3.79
CA LYS A 66 17.61 5.20 -4.39
C LYS A 66 16.21 5.77 -4.53
N ARG A 67 16.11 7.09 -4.36
CA ARG A 67 14.90 7.83 -4.69
C ARG A 67 14.78 7.95 -6.20
N VAL A 68 13.59 7.71 -6.74
CA VAL A 68 13.26 7.97 -8.14
C VAL A 68 13.32 9.48 -8.38
N SER A 69 14.18 9.91 -9.30
CA SER A 69 14.38 11.34 -9.58
C SER A 69 14.56 11.65 -11.07
N THR A 70 15.05 10.68 -11.85
CA THR A 70 15.28 10.79 -13.29
C THR A 70 14.18 10.10 -14.09
N ILE A 71 14.12 10.37 -15.40
CA ILE A 71 13.18 9.69 -16.30
C ILE A 71 13.46 8.17 -16.36
N ASP A 72 14.72 7.76 -16.32
CA ASP A 72 15.10 6.35 -16.31
C ASP A 72 14.64 5.65 -15.03
N ASP A 73 14.68 6.34 -13.89
CA ASP A 73 14.13 5.81 -12.65
C ASP A 73 12.61 5.65 -12.73
N VAL A 74 11.91 6.61 -13.36
CA VAL A 74 10.45 6.57 -13.53
C VAL A 74 10.06 5.36 -14.38
N THR A 75 10.71 5.18 -15.54
CA THR A 75 10.51 4.04 -16.43
C THR A 75 10.78 2.73 -15.69
N LEU A 76 11.89 2.66 -14.95
CA LEU A 76 12.24 1.47 -14.19
C LEU A 76 11.20 1.16 -13.11
N TRP A 77 10.85 2.13 -12.27
CA TRP A 77 9.89 1.94 -11.19
C TRP A 77 8.52 1.50 -11.71
N SER A 78 8.01 2.18 -12.75
CA SER A 78 6.76 1.84 -13.45
C SER A 78 6.77 0.40 -13.99
N SER A 79 7.92 -0.10 -14.45
CA SER A 79 8.06 -1.49 -14.91
C SER A 79 8.15 -2.54 -13.79
N ILE A 80 8.58 -2.15 -12.58
CA ILE A 80 8.77 -3.05 -11.43
C ILE A 80 7.49 -3.21 -10.64
N TYR A 81 6.75 -2.12 -10.41
CA TYR A 81 5.55 -2.13 -9.58
C TYR A 81 4.50 -3.19 -9.99
N PRO A 82 4.19 -3.40 -11.28
CA PRO A 82 3.26 -4.45 -11.72
C PRO A 82 3.75 -5.87 -11.42
N LYS A 83 5.08 -6.10 -11.37
CA LYS A 83 5.64 -7.40 -10.99
C LYS A 83 5.36 -7.72 -9.51
N CYS A 84 5.18 -6.70 -8.69
CA CYS A 84 4.87 -6.84 -7.28
C CYS A 84 3.36 -7.00 -7.04
N PHE A 85 2.54 -6.19 -7.73
CA PHE A 85 1.12 -6.01 -7.39
C PHE A 85 0.10 -6.36 -8.49
N GLY A 86 0.54 -6.60 -9.73
CA GLY A 86 -0.32 -6.99 -10.83
C GLY A 86 -1.11 -5.85 -11.50
N TYR A 87 -0.80 -4.60 -11.17
CA TYR A 87 -1.37 -3.41 -11.81
C TYR A 87 -0.32 -2.31 -11.99
N VAL A 88 -0.63 -1.33 -12.83
CA VAL A 88 0.30 -0.28 -13.27
C VAL A 88 -0.01 1.04 -12.56
N ILE A 89 1.04 1.76 -12.16
CA ILE A 89 1.01 3.20 -11.95
C ILE A 89 1.84 3.78 -13.08
N SER A 90 1.23 4.64 -13.90
CA SER A 90 1.85 5.10 -15.15
C SER A 90 3.06 5.99 -14.92
N GLU A 91 3.97 5.99 -15.89
CA GLU A 91 5.12 6.90 -15.93
C GLU A 91 4.69 8.38 -15.90
N ASP A 92 3.54 8.71 -16.49
CA ASP A 92 2.98 10.06 -16.48
C ASP A 92 2.62 10.52 -15.06
N ILE A 93 2.03 9.63 -14.24
CA ILE A 93 1.75 9.93 -12.83
C ILE A 93 3.07 10.17 -12.11
N LEU A 94 4.02 9.22 -12.19
CA LEU A 94 5.31 9.34 -11.52
C LEU A 94 6.08 10.60 -11.93
N SER A 95 6.10 10.92 -13.23
CA SER A 95 6.80 12.10 -13.75
C SER A 95 6.24 13.39 -13.17
N LYS A 96 4.92 13.44 -12.95
CA LYS A 96 4.22 14.60 -12.38
C LYS A 96 4.31 14.69 -10.86
N THR A 97 4.53 13.57 -10.16
CA THR A 97 4.44 13.53 -8.70
C THR A 97 5.75 13.20 -7.99
N LYS A 98 6.81 12.77 -8.67
CA LYS A 98 8.09 12.35 -8.05
C LYS A 98 8.77 13.43 -7.19
N ASP A 99 8.47 14.70 -7.43
CA ASP A 99 9.04 15.81 -6.69
C ASP A 99 8.33 16.00 -5.34
N ASP A 100 7.02 15.71 -5.29
CA ASP A 100 6.18 15.80 -4.08
C ASP A 100 6.07 14.47 -3.31
N ILE A 101 6.19 13.34 -4.02
CA ILE A 101 6.04 11.98 -3.48
C ILE A 101 7.37 11.23 -3.65
N ALA A 102 7.88 10.67 -2.57
CA ALA A 102 9.13 9.92 -2.61
C ALA A 102 8.87 8.46 -3.01
N TYR A 103 9.16 8.14 -4.28
CA TYR A 103 9.20 6.77 -4.77
C TYR A 103 10.63 6.21 -4.62
N TYR A 104 10.74 4.95 -4.22
CA TYR A 104 12.02 4.28 -3.98
C TYR A 104 12.16 2.99 -4.77
N LEU A 105 13.38 2.72 -5.21
CA LEU A 105 13.85 1.43 -5.74
C LEU A 105 14.87 0.85 -4.76
N PHE A 106 14.77 -0.45 -4.51
CA PHE A 106 15.67 -1.19 -3.62
C PHE A 106 16.44 -2.26 -4.38
N TYR A 107 17.70 -2.47 -4.00
CA TYR A 107 18.65 -3.37 -4.65
C TYR A 107 19.37 -4.23 -3.61
N SER A 108 19.74 -5.44 -4.01
CA SER A 108 20.63 -6.34 -3.26
C SER A 108 21.63 -6.87 -4.28
N ASP A 109 22.93 -6.63 -4.07
CA ASP A 109 23.99 -7.02 -5.00
C ASP A 109 23.69 -6.59 -6.45
N GLU A 110 23.35 -5.31 -6.64
CA GLU A 110 22.96 -4.70 -7.93
C GLU A 110 21.64 -5.22 -8.54
N GLU A 111 21.03 -6.26 -7.99
CA GLU A 111 19.75 -6.78 -8.45
C GLU A 111 18.55 -6.03 -7.86
N ILE A 112 17.59 -5.66 -8.71
CA ILE A 112 16.35 -5.03 -8.25
C ILE A 112 15.54 -5.97 -7.34
N VAL A 113 15.27 -5.49 -6.14
CA VAL A 113 14.50 -6.19 -5.09
C VAL A 113 13.04 -5.78 -5.12
N GLY A 114 12.77 -4.49 -5.25
CA GLY A 114 11.42 -3.99 -5.04
C GLY A 114 11.28 -2.49 -5.11
N THR A 115 10.10 -2.06 -4.69
CA THR A 115 9.67 -0.66 -4.68
C THR A 115 9.10 -0.29 -3.32
N ALA A 116 9.07 1.00 -3.03
CA ALA A 116 8.22 1.59 -1.99
C ALA A 116 7.80 3.02 -2.39
N ILE A 117 6.79 3.53 -1.70
CA ILE A 117 6.33 4.90 -1.75
C ILE A 117 6.32 5.40 -0.30
N TYR A 118 6.99 6.52 -0.08
CA TYR A 118 7.11 7.20 1.20
C TYR A 118 6.40 8.55 1.08
N TYR A 119 5.33 8.73 1.84
CA TYR A 119 4.45 9.88 1.73
C TYR A 119 4.30 10.62 3.07
N PRO A 120 5.11 11.66 3.31
CA PRO A 120 4.97 12.54 4.47
C PRO A 120 3.64 13.30 4.47
N SER A 121 2.97 13.35 5.62
CA SER A 121 1.81 14.21 5.83
C SER A 121 1.69 14.64 7.29
N GLN A 122 1.92 15.92 7.55
CA GLN A 122 1.94 16.48 8.91
C GLN A 122 2.92 15.70 9.81
N GLN A 123 2.45 15.11 10.91
CA GLN A 123 3.26 14.35 11.86
C GLN A 123 3.29 12.84 11.59
N VAL A 124 2.75 12.41 10.43
CA VAL A 124 2.58 11.01 10.05
C VAL A 124 3.28 10.75 8.71
N VAL A 125 3.80 9.54 8.53
CA VAL A 125 4.24 9.06 7.22
C VAL A 125 3.38 7.89 6.74
N GLY A 126 2.87 8.00 5.52
CA GLY A 126 2.25 6.89 4.79
C GLY A 126 3.30 6.04 4.09
N LEU A 127 3.30 4.74 4.37
CA LEU A 127 4.16 3.75 3.71
C LEU A 127 3.31 2.92 2.76
N HIS A 128 3.51 3.11 1.45
CA HIS A 128 2.71 2.47 0.41
C HIS A 128 3.60 1.75 -0.59
N GLY A 129 2.99 0.87 -1.41
CA GLY A 129 3.69 0.26 -2.54
C GLY A 129 4.93 -0.57 -2.16
N VAL A 130 5.05 -1.02 -0.90
CA VAL A 130 6.18 -1.85 -0.44
C VAL A 130 6.03 -3.24 -1.02
N GLY A 131 6.72 -3.48 -2.14
CA GLY A 131 6.53 -4.66 -2.97
C GLY A 131 7.85 -5.30 -3.36
N ILE A 132 7.94 -6.63 -3.19
CA ILE A 132 9.12 -7.42 -3.56
C ILE A 132 8.83 -8.21 -4.85
N VAL A 133 9.73 -8.11 -5.82
CA VAL A 133 9.61 -8.88 -7.07
C VAL A 133 9.65 -10.38 -6.77
N PRO A 134 8.91 -11.23 -7.51
CA PRO A 134 8.76 -12.65 -7.17
C PRO A 134 10.07 -13.40 -6.91
N LYS A 135 11.12 -13.15 -7.71
CA LYS A 135 12.44 -13.78 -7.58
C LYS A 135 13.21 -13.42 -6.29
N MET A 136 12.85 -12.31 -5.63
CA MET A 136 13.52 -11.82 -4.42
C MET A 136 12.69 -12.04 -3.13
N ARG A 137 11.54 -12.70 -3.22
CA ARG A 137 10.67 -12.97 -2.05
C ARG A 137 11.27 -14.01 -1.11
N LYS A 138 10.76 -14.04 0.13
CA LYS A 138 11.16 -14.97 1.21
C LYS A 138 12.64 -14.87 1.63
N LYS A 139 13.28 -13.72 1.39
CA LYS A 139 14.67 -13.41 1.77
C LYS A 139 14.80 -12.34 2.87
N GLY A 140 13.70 -11.97 3.53
CA GLY A 140 13.69 -10.93 4.57
C GLY A 140 13.62 -9.48 4.06
N PHE A 141 13.79 -9.25 2.75
CA PHE A 141 13.87 -7.88 2.20
C PHE A 141 12.67 -6.99 2.46
N ALA A 142 11.44 -7.52 2.49
CA ALA A 142 10.27 -6.70 2.82
C ALA A 142 10.36 -6.11 4.24
N GLU A 143 10.90 -6.87 5.19
CA GLU A 143 11.08 -6.41 6.56
C GLU A 143 12.24 -5.40 6.64
N GLU A 144 13.34 -5.64 5.94
CA GLU A 144 14.47 -4.70 5.86
C GLU A 144 14.07 -3.36 5.24
N ILE A 145 13.34 -3.37 4.12
CA ILE A 145 12.82 -2.14 3.49
C ILE A 145 11.99 -1.33 4.49
N MET A 146 11.11 -2.01 5.23
CA MET A 146 10.31 -1.32 6.24
C MET A 146 11.17 -0.71 7.35
N ARG A 147 12.17 -1.43 7.87
CA ARG A 147 13.07 -0.89 8.89
C ARG A 147 13.84 0.34 8.39
N ILE A 148 14.33 0.31 7.15
CA ILE A 148 14.98 1.46 6.51
C ILE A 148 14.03 2.67 6.46
N LEU A 149 12.80 2.48 5.98
CA LEU A 149 11.82 3.56 5.86
C LEU A 149 11.35 4.09 7.22
N LEU A 150 11.22 3.21 8.22
CA LEU A 150 10.85 3.59 9.59
C LEU A 150 11.96 4.39 10.28
N ASN A 151 13.22 3.95 10.15
CA ASN A 151 14.37 4.69 10.68
C ASN A 151 14.47 6.07 10.02
N LYS A 152 14.31 6.13 8.70
CA LYS A 152 14.22 7.40 7.98
C LYS A 152 13.14 8.31 8.55
N ALA A 153 11.95 7.79 8.83
CA ALA A 153 10.85 8.57 9.39
C ALA A 153 11.13 9.08 10.81
N ILE A 154 11.77 8.25 11.64
CA ILE A 154 12.21 8.63 12.98
C ILE A 154 13.24 9.76 12.90
N GLU A 155 14.24 9.64 12.02
CA GLU A 155 15.28 10.65 11.80
C GLU A 155 14.73 11.97 11.28
N GLU A 156 13.67 11.92 10.46
CA GLU A 156 12.95 13.10 9.98
C GLU A 156 11.97 13.69 11.02
N GLY A 157 11.81 13.07 12.19
CA GLY A 157 11.00 13.58 13.29
C GLY A 157 9.50 13.26 13.18
N PHE A 158 9.10 12.31 12.33
CA PHE A 158 7.71 11.83 12.31
C PHE A 158 7.38 11.05 13.58
N THR A 159 6.11 11.15 14.00
CA THR A 159 5.65 10.51 15.24
C THR A 159 4.97 9.18 15.01
N HIS A 160 4.41 8.97 13.81
CA HIS A 160 3.66 7.77 13.45
C HIS A 160 3.94 7.37 11.99
N ALA A 161 3.95 6.07 11.75
CA ALA A 161 3.87 5.48 10.42
C ALA A 161 2.52 4.79 10.25
N VAL A 162 1.93 4.91 9.06
CA VAL A 162 0.65 4.27 8.69
C VAL A 162 0.77 3.52 7.37
N LEU A 163 0.05 2.41 7.25
CA LEU A 163 0.01 1.60 6.03
C LEU A 163 -1.31 0.85 5.87
N GLN A 164 -1.52 0.28 4.68
CA GLN A 164 -2.63 -0.62 4.37
C GLN A 164 -2.07 -2.00 4.00
N ALA A 165 -2.09 -2.92 4.98
CA ALA A 165 -1.51 -4.24 4.85
C ALA A 165 -2.38 -5.18 4.02
N SER A 166 -1.81 -5.81 3.01
CA SER A 166 -2.43 -6.99 2.39
C SER A 166 -2.38 -8.19 3.35
N PRO A 167 -3.23 -9.22 3.16
CA PRO A 167 -3.15 -10.47 3.94
C PRO A 167 -1.75 -11.09 3.94
N LEU A 168 -1.03 -11.00 2.82
CA LEU A 168 0.34 -11.51 2.68
C LEU A 168 1.36 -10.70 3.49
N GLY A 169 1.21 -9.37 3.55
CA GLY A 169 2.15 -8.48 4.24
C GLY A 169 1.88 -8.34 5.74
N LYS A 170 0.64 -8.55 6.18
CA LYS A 170 0.17 -8.30 7.56
C LYS A 170 1.07 -8.88 8.65
N GLY A 171 1.56 -10.11 8.46
CA GLY A 171 2.44 -10.77 9.43
C GLY A 171 3.78 -10.07 9.64
N ILE A 172 4.33 -9.40 8.61
CA ILE A 172 5.57 -8.62 8.71
C ILE A 172 5.34 -7.41 9.60
N TYR A 173 4.29 -6.64 9.32
CA TYR A 173 4.00 -5.40 10.05
C TYR A 173 3.70 -5.66 11.53
N LYS A 174 3.01 -6.75 11.86
CA LYS A 174 2.82 -7.17 13.26
C LYS A 174 4.14 -7.39 14.00
N ARG A 175 5.13 -8.03 13.36
CA ARG A 175 6.44 -8.27 13.98
C ARG A 175 7.23 -6.97 14.18
N LEU A 176 7.00 -5.98 13.32
CA LEU A 176 7.57 -4.63 13.46
C LEU A 176 6.84 -3.77 14.52
N GLY A 177 5.76 -4.29 15.13
CA GLY A 177 5.03 -3.60 16.19
C GLY A 177 3.83 -2.79 15.72
N PHE A 178 3.44 -2.86 14.44
CA PHE A 178 2.23 -2.18 13.98
C PHE A 178 0.97 -2.79 14.62
N THR A 179 0.04 -1.93 15.01
CA THR A 179 -1.31 -2.30 15.47
C THR A 179 -2.30 -2.30 14.30
N GLU A 180 -3.36 -3.10 14.42
CA GLU A 180 -4.47 -3.07 13.47
C GLU A 180 -5.48 -2.01 13.91
N ASP A 181 -5.82 -1.09 13.03
CA ASP A 181 -6.74 0.01 13.34
C ASP A 181 -8.14 -0.26 12.76
N PHE A 182 -8.21 -0.76 11.51
CA PHE A 182 -9.46 -1.05 10.80
C PHE A 182 -9.27 -1.96 9.59
N MET A 183 -10.33 -2.60 9.11
CA MET A 183 -10.39 -3.35 7.86
C MET A 183 -10.96 -2.51 6.72
N ILE A 184 -10.40 -2.70 5.53
CA ILE A 184 -10.87 -2.18 4.26
C ILE A 184 -11.27 -3.38 3.41
N ARG A 185 -12.53 -3.47 3.02
CA ARG A 185 -13.03 -4.48 2.07
C ARG A 185 -13.42 -3.79 0.77
N ASN A 186 -12.83 -4.23 -0.32
CA ASN A 186 -13.12 -3.72 -1.65
C ASN A 186 -14.13 -4.63 -2.33
N TYR A 187 -15.25 -4.07 -2.79
CA TYR A 187 -16.32 -4.80 -3.45
C TYR A 187 -16.46 -4.37 -4.90
N GLY A 188 -16.72 -5.32 -5.78
CA GLY A 188 -17.08 -5.08 -7.18
C GLY A 188 -18.29 -5.92 -7.56
N LEU A 189 -18.84 -5.68 -8.75
CA LEU A 189 -19.87 -6.55 -9.30
C LEU A 189 -19.34 -7.98 -9.44
N LYS A 190 -20.20 -8.96 -9.17
CA LYS A 190 -19.91 -10.37 -9.47
C LYS A 190 -19.65 -10.49 -10.97
N SER A 191 -18.56 -11.16 -11.32
CA SER A 191 -18.34 -11.60 -12.69
C SER A 191 -19.41 -12.64 -13.00
N ILE A 192 -20.15 -12.43 -14.09
CA ILE A 192 -21.11 -13.41 -14.63
C ILE A 192 -20.35 -14.60 -15.20
#